data_AF-A0A510TUT3-F1
#
_entry.id   AF-A0A510TUT3-F1
#
_cell.length_a   1.000
_cell.length_b   1.000
_cell.length_c   1.000
_cell.angle_alpha   90.00
_cell.angle_beta   90.00
_cell.angle_gamma   90.00
#
_symmetry.space_group_name_H-M   'P 1'
#
loop_
_entity.id
_entity.type
_entity.pdbx_description
1 polymer ?
#
loop_
_entity_poly.entity_id
_entity_poly.type
_entity_poly.pdbx_seq_one_letter_code
_entity_poly.pdbx_strand_id
1 'polypeptide(L)' 'MAHDVLFFLADDDEAAAATRLRGPGAAFESVSCHFIDPDTAIAEWDMYFEEPSAEAPSSERLYA' A
#
# COMPACT_ATOMS: atom_id res chain seq x y z
N MET A 1 -7.59 0.39 -13.71
CA MET A 1 -7.20 -1.02 -14.05
C MET A 1 -6.69 -1.64 -12.76
N ALA A 2 -7.16 -2.83 -12.41
CA ALA A 2 -6.82 -3.44 -11.13
C ALA A 2 -5.40 -4.05 -11.14
N HIS A 3 -4.59 -3.71 -10.16
CA HIS A 3 -3.22 -4.18 -9.97
C HIS A 3 -3.05 -4.87 -8.62
N ASP A 4 -2.12 -5.83 -8.57
CA ASP A 4 -1.65 -6.39 -7.30
C ASP A 4 -0.43 -5.60 -6.84
N VAL A 5 -0.45 -5.15 -5.58
CA VAL A 5 0.65 -4.44 -4.93
C VAL A 5 1.13 -5.27 -3.74
N LEU A 6 2.44 -5.40 -3.60
CA LEU A 6 3.05 -6.11 -2.48
C LEU A 6 3.84 -5.10 -1.64
N PHE A 7 3.41 -4.90 -0.40
CA PHE A 7 4.14 -4.11 0.59
C PHE A 7 4.99 -5.04 1.43
N PHE A 8 6.21 -4.64 1.76
CA PHE A 8 7.10 -5.41 2.63
C PHE A 8 7.96 -4.47 3.46
N LEU A 9 8.40 -4.94 4.61
CA LEU A 9 9.33 -4.21 5.48
C LEU A 9 10.74 -4.76 5.28
N ALA A 10 11.68 -3.88 4.93
CA ALA A 10 13.10 -4.17 4.88
C ALA A 10 13.82 -3.45 6.03
N ASP A 11 14.93 -4.03 6.48
CA ASP A 11 15.71 -3.46 7.59
C ASP A 11 16.39 -2.13 7.22
N ASP A 12 16.75 -1.96 5.93
CA ASP A 12 17.38 -0.77 5.39
C ASP A 12 17.09 -0.59 3.87
N ASP A 13 17.52 0.56 3.34
CA ASP A 13 17.33 0.94 1.93
C ASP A 13 18.08 0.02 0.96
N GLU A 14 19.23 -0.54 1.36
CA GLU A 14 19.99 -1.47 0.50
C GLU A 14 19.24 -2.79 0.34
N ALA A 15 18.72 -3.33 1.45
CA ALA A 15 17.89 -4.52 1.48
C ALA A 15 16.62 -4.31 0.65
N ALA A 16 15.96 -3.16 0.78
CA ALA A 16 14.80 -2.80 -0.05
C ALA A 16 15.16 -2.77 -1.54
N ALA A 17 16.24 -2.09 -1.90
CA ALA A 17 16.68 -1.96 -3.30
C ALA A 17 17.02 -3.31 -3.95
N ALA A 18 17.58 -4.25 -3.19
CA ALA A 18 17.91 -5.59 -3.67
C ALA A 18 16.69 -6.38 -4.18
N THR A 19 15.49 -6.06 -3.70
CA THR A 19 14.24 -6.75 -4.09
C THR A 19 13.69 -6.30 -5.44
N ARG A 20 14.14 -5.17 -6.00
CA ARG A 20 13.52 -4.48 -7.15
C ARG A 20 13.22 -5.37 -8.36
N LEU A 21 14.09 -6.34 -8.66
CA LEU A 21 13.95 -7.19 -9.85
C LEU A 21 13.19 -8.50 -9.62
N ARG A 22 13.13 -8.98 -8.37
CA ARG A 22 12.58 -10.32 -8.06
C ARG A 22 11.48 -10.29 -7.00
N GLY A 23 11.19 -9.12 -6.45
CA GLY A 23 10.36 -8.95 -5.27
C GLY A 23 11.07 -9.37 -3.97
N PRO A 24 10.41 -9.18 -2.82
CA PRO A 24 10.93 -9.53 -1.50
C PRO A 24 11.06 -11.05 -1.27
N GLY A 25 10.29 -11.87 -1.98
CA GLY A 25 10.26 -13.33 -1.77
C GLY A 25 9.85 -13.70 -0.33
N ALA A 26 10.34 -14.83 0.16
CA ALA A 26 10.06 -15.30 1.52
C ALA A 26 10.99 -14.68 2.60
N ALA A 27 11.93 -13.82 2.18
CA ALA A 27 12.94 -13.24 3.08
C ALA A 27 12.39 -12.07 3.90
N PHE A 28 11.32 -11.42 3.44
CA PHE A 28 10.73 -10.26 4.11
C PHE A 28 9.27 -10.51 4.46
N GLU A 29 8.85 -10.03 5.62
CA GLU A 29 7.43 -9.96 5.98
C GLU A 29 6.72 -9.04 4.99
N SER A 30 5.67 -9.58 4.36
CA SER A 30 5.00 -8.94 3.24
C SER A 30 3.48 -9.03 3.37
N VAL A 31 2.78 -7.98 2.93
CA VAL A 31 1.32 -7.90 2.82
C VAL A 31 0.95 -7.69 1.36
N SER A 32 0.13 -8.59 0.82
CA SER A 32 -0.39 -8.49 -0.54
C SER A 32 -1.73 -7.75 -0.57
N CYS A 33 -1.78 -6.68 -1.33
CA CYS A 33 -2.98 -5.92 -1.64
C CYS A 33 -3.41 -6.27 -3.06
N HIS A 34 -4.56 -6.92 -3.17
CA HIS A 34 -5.12 -7.33 -4.46
C HIS A 34 -6.14 -6.33 -4.97
N PHE A 35 -6.26 -6.22 -6.29
CA PHE A 35 -7.27 -5.41 -6.97
C PHE A 35 -7.22 -3.90 -6.67
N ILE A 36 -6.03 -3.34 -6.54
CA ILE A 36 -5.85 -1.89 -6.38
C ILE A 36 -6.09 -1.20 -7.73
N ASP A 37 -7.09 -0.33 -7.81
CA ASP A 37 -7.21 0.61 -8.93
C ASP A 37 -6.47 1.91 -8.56
N PRO A 38 -5.37 2.28 -9.24
CA PRO A 38 -4.54 3.42 -8.86
C PRO A 38 -5.31 4.74 -8.80
N ASP A 39 -6.25 4.95 -9.72
CA ASP A 39 -7.02 6.19 -9.77
C ASP A 39 -7.94 6.33 -8.55
N THR A 40 -8.54 5.21 -8.11
CA THR A 40 -9.37 5.17 -6.89
C THR A 40 -8.52 5.26 -5.64
N ALA A 41 -7.37 4.58 -5.60
CA ALA A 41 -6.46 4.63 -4.47
C ALA A 41 -5.90 6.04 -4.24
N ILE A 42 -5.54 6.77 -5.30
CA ILE A 42 -5.08 8.17 -5.18
C ILE A 42 -6.20 9.04 -4.59
N ALA A 43 -7.44 8.91 -5.08
CA ALA A 43 -8.57 9.67 -4.56
C ALA A 43 -8.88 9.37 -3.08
N GLU A 44 -8.74 8.10 -2.66
CA GLU A 44 -8.88 7.71 -1.25
C GLU A 44 -7.79 8.35 -0.37
N TRP A 45 -6.55 8.36 -0.87
CA TRP A 45 -5.42 8.96 -0.15
C TRP A 45 -5.51 10.49 -0.08
N ASP A 46 -5.95 11.16 -1.14
CA ASP A 46 -6.16 12.61 -1.13
C ASP A 46 -7.18 13.04 -0.06
N MET A 47 -8.26 12.28 0.14
CA MET A 47 -9.23 12.53 1.22
C MET A 47 -8.57 12.54 2.61
N TYR A 48 -7.59 11.66 2.85
CA TYR A 48 -6.84 11.63 4.12
C TYR A 48 -5.90 12.82 4.30
N PHE A 49 -5.36 13.37 3.22
CA PHE A 49 -4.49 14.53 3.27
C PHE A 49 -5.26 15.85 3.37
N GLU A 50 -6.48 15.92 2.84
CA GLU A 50 -7.34 17.11 2.94
C GLU A 50 -7.83 17.36 4.38
N GLU A 51 -8.18 16.31 5.12
CA GLU A 51 -8.55 16.39 6.54
C GLU A 51 -7.79 15.33 7.36
N PRO A 52 -6.55 15.62 7.79
CA PRO A 52 -5.75 14.70 8.57
C PRO A 52 -6.44 14.37 9.90
N SER A 53 -6.87 13.12 10.05
CA SER A 53 -7.51 12.61 11.26
C SER A 53 -6.53 11.76 12.06
N ALA A 54 -6.59 11.87 13.39
CA ALA A 54 -5.83 11.00 14.30
C ALA A 54 -6.38 9.55 14.32
N GLU A 55 -7.62 9.36 13.87
CA GLU A 55 -8.29 8.07 13.81
C GLU A 55 -8.50 7.67 12.35
N ALA A 56 -8.27 6.38 12.05
CA ALA A 56 -8.61 5.80 10.75
C ALA A 56 -10.13 5.89 10.53
N PRO A 57 -10.60 6.13 9.30
CA PRO A 57 -12.02 6.25 9.03
C PRO A 57 -12.69 4.88 9.13
N SER A 58 -13.99 4.92 9.38
CA SER A 58 -14.84 3.73 9.35
C SER A 58 -14.82 3.06 7.99
N SER A 59 -14.81 1.73 7.96
CA SER A 59 -14.89 0.93 6.73
C SER A 59 -16.07 1.31 5.82
N GLU A 60 -17.20 1.72 6.39
CA GLU A 60 -18.38 2.19 5.66
C GLU A 60 -18.10 3.44 4.79
N ARG A 61 -17.14 4.28 5.17
CA ARG A 61 -16.70 5.44 4.36
C ARG A 61 -15.74 5.05 3.24
N LEU A 62 -15.06 3.90 3.39
CA LEU A 62 -14.05 3.43 2.43
C LEU A 62 -14.66 2.64 1.27
N TYR A 63 -15.84 2.04 1.47
CA TYR A 63 -16.48 1.16 0.49
C TYR A 63 -17.82 1.69 -0.06
N ALA A 64 -18.17 2.94 0.23
CA ALA A 64 -19.37 3.62 -0.29
C ALA A 64 -19.10 4.30 -1.63
#